data_AF-A0A132T5B6-F1
#
_entry.id   AF-A0A132T5B6-F1
#
_cell.length_a   1.000
_cell.length_b   1.000
_cell.length_c   1.000
_cell.angle_alpha   90.00
_cell.angle_beta   90.00
_cell.angle_gamma   90.00
#
_symmetry.space_group_name_H-M   'P 1'
#
loop_
_entity.id
_entity.type
_entity.pdbx_description
1 polymer ?
#
loop_
_entity_poly.entity_id
_entity_poly.type
_entity_poly.pdbx_seq_one_letter_code
_entity_poly.pdbx_strand_id
1 'polypeptide(L)'
;MYDKDLNPNWHVEIEFSEDDVHTHASAHAKLRDATEMTATGDAYRNPRDDSQPMVGEEIAAARALIALGTELLHEASTRIEQSTHQPVHLYR
;
A
#
# COMPACT_ATOMS: atom_id res chain seq x y z
N MET A 1 -8.05 35.54 6.87
CA MET A 1 -7.19 34.56 7.57
C MET A 1 -7.65 33.19 7.13
N TYR A 2 -6.85 32.45 6.37
CA TYR A 2 -7.16 31.05 6.05
C TYR A 2 -6.44 30.20 7.09
N ASP A 3 -7.21 29.68 8.03
CA ASP A 3 -6.77 28.56 8.86
C ASP A 3 -6.89 27.33 7.97
N LYS A 4 -5.85 27.08 7.19
CA LYS A 4 -5.75 25.86 6.39
C LYS A 4 -5.03 24.89 7.31
N ASP A 5 -5.76 23.95 7.89
CA ASP A 5 -5.15 22.80 8.56
C ASP A 5 -4.15 22.16 7.57
N LEU A 6 -2.88 22.50 7.78
CA LEU A 6 -1.73 22.18 6.95
C LEU A 6 -1.13 20.84 7.36
N ASN A 7 -1.98 19.88 7.74
CA ASN A 7 -1.53 18.50 7.91
C ASN A 7 -1.92 17.70 6.66
N PRO A 8 -1.12 17.75 5.56
CA PRO A 8 -1.36 16.97 4.34
C PRO A 8 -0.99 15.48 4.53
N ASN A 9 -0.92 14.99 5.77
CA ASN A 9 -0.40 13.66 6.05
C ASN A 9 -1.46 12.61 5.70
N TRP A 10 -1.09 11.67 4.84
CA TRP A 10 -1.82 10.41 4.68
C TRP A 10 -1.22 9.40 5.64
N HIS A 11 -2.08 8.58 6.25
CA HIS A 11 -1.67 7.47 7.09
C HIS A 11 -1.87 6.17 6.31
N VAL A 12 -0.89 5.29 6.42
CA VAL A 12 -0.98 3.91 5.94
C VAL A 12 -0.90 3.02 7.17
N GLU A 13 -1.94 2.24 7.40
CA GLU A 13 -2.00 1.22 8.45
C GLU A 13 -1.64 -0.12 7.81
N ILE A 14 -0.78 -0.90 8.46
CA ILE A 14 -0.40 -2.24 7.99
C ILE A 14 -0.78 -3.23 9.08
N GLU A 15 -1.65 -4.18 8.73
CA GLU A 15 -2.05 -5.27 9.60
C GLU A 15 -1.43 -6.57 9.12
N PHE A 16 -1.08 -7.44 10.08
CA PHE A 16 -0.46 -8.73 9.79
C PHE A 16 -1.35 -9.88 10.27
N SER A 17 -1.36 -10.96 9.50
CA SER A 17 -1.90 -12.26 9.89
C SER A 17 -0.82 -13.31 9.61
N GLU A 18 -0.42 -14.06 10.64
CA GLU A 18 0.70 -15.01 10.53
C GLU A 18 0.29 -16.42 10.95
N ASP A 19 0.86 -17.41 10.26
CA ASP A 19 0.96 -18.79 10.70
C ASP A 19 2.42 -19.27 10.71
N ASP A 20 2.64 -20.56 10.97
CA ASP A 20 3.99 -21.13 11.11
C ASP A 20 4.88 -20.95 9.88
N VAL A 21 4.36 -20.76 8.67
CA VAL A 21 5.15 -20.65 7.42
C VAL A 21 4.75 -19.48 6.53
N HIS A 22 3.65 -18.80 6.82
CA HIS A 22 3.08 -17.74 6.00
C HIS A 22 2.81 -16.48 6.82
N THR A 23 3.28 -15.35 6.31
CA THR A 23 2.92 -14.01 6.79
C THR A 23 2.12 -13.31 5.70
N HIS A 24 0.94 -12.83 6.06
CA HIS A 24 0.09 -11.98 5.23
C HIS A 24 0.10 -10.56 5.79
N ALA A 25 0.22 -9.56 4.92
CA ALA A 25 0.12 -8.14 5.27
C ALA A 25 -0.96 -7.45 4.43
N SER A 26 -1.79 -6.64 5.09
CA SER A 26 -2.79 -5.76 4.47
C SER A 26 -2.42 -4.30 4.76
N ALA A 27 -2.13 -3.53 3.72
CA ALA A 27 -1.85 -2.10 3.81
C ALA A 27 -3.09 -1.29 3.44
N HIS A 28 -3.57 -0.46 4.37
CA HIS A 28 -4.75 0.39 4.23
C HIS A 28 -4.33 1.86 4.24
N ALA A 29 -4.66 2.60 3.18
CA ALA A 29 -4.42 4.03 3.09
C ALA A 29 -5.72 4.81 3.05
N LYS A 30 -5.76 5.93 3.78
CA LYS A 30 -6.84 6.90 3.71
C LYS A 30 -6.35 8.22 3.14
N LEU A 31 -6.88 8.57 1.97
CA LEU A 31 -6.57 9.82 1.26
C LEU A 31 -7.44 10.97 1.79
N ARG A 32 -7.10 12.19 1.36
CA ARG A 32 -7.73 13.44 1.84
C ARG A 32 -9.19 13.61 1.46
N ASP A 33 -9.61 13.01 0.37
CA ASP A 33 -10.98 13.00 -0.13
C ASP A 33 -11.82 11.85 0.45
N ALA A 34 -11.32 11.22 1.52
CA ALA A 34 -11.87 10.01 2.13
C ALA A 34 -11.87 8.79 1.20
N THR A 35 -11.13 8.82 0.08
CA THR A 35 -10.83 7.59 -0.67
C THR A 35 -10.00 6.67 0.21
N GLU A 36 -10.47 5.43 0.34
CA GLU A 36 -9.77 4.36 1.04
C GLU A 36 -9.21 3.38 0.01
N MET A 37 -7.95 3.00 0.19
CA MET A 37 -7.24 2.09 -0.70
C MET A 37 -6.64 0.97 0.14
N THR A 38 -6.73 -0.26 -0.36
CA THR A 38 -6.18 -1.43 0.33
C THR A 38 -5.37 -2.25 -0.67
N ALA A 39 -4.21 -2.72 -0.24
CA ALA A 39 -3.42 -3.68 -1.00
C ALA A 39 -2.79 -4.70 -0.06
N THR A 40 -2.45 -5.87 -0.59
CA THR A 40 -1.93 -6.97 0.21
C THR A 40 -0.55 -7.43 -0.26
N GLY A 41 0.15 -8.13 0.62
CA GLY A 41 1.42 -8.76 0.34
C GLY A 41 1.61 -10.01 1.20
N ASP A 42 2.23 -11.03 0.62
CA ASP A 42 2.47 -12.30 1.31
C ASP A 42 3.96 -12.60 1.38
N ALA A 43 4.40 -13.28 2.44
CA ALA A 43 5.72 -13.87 2.57
C ALA A 43 5.61 -15.33 3.02
N TYR A 44 6.46 -16.20 2.47
CA TYR A 44 6.48 -17.62 2.81
C TYR A 44 7.88 -18.02 3.23
N ARG A 45 8.00 -18.62 4.42
CA ARG A 45 9.26 -19.18 4.91
C ARG A 45 9.51 -20.53 4.24
N ASN A 46 10.74 -20.78 3.80
CA ASN A 46 11.13 -22.12 3.40
C ASN A 46 11.11 -23.04 4.64
N PRO A 47 10.58 -24.27 4.57
CA PRO A 47 10.62 -25.19 5.70
C PRO A 47 12.02 -25.50 6.25
N ARG A 48 13.07 -25.24 5.46
CA ARG A 48 14.48 -25.41 5.88
C ARG A 48 15.10 -24.17 6.54
N ASP A 49 14.43 -23.02 6.49
CA ASP A 49 14.93 -21.78 7.08
C ASP A 49 14.50 -21.68 8.55
N ASP A 50 15.33 -21.02 9.35
CA ASP A 50 15.01 -20.74 10.76
C ASP A 50 13.77 -19.85 10.87
N SER A 51 12.95 -20.09 11.90
CA SER A 51 11.77 -19.27 12.17
C SER A 51 12.18 -17.85 12.58
N GLN A 52 11.95 -16.89 11.67
CA GLN A 52 12.23 -15.46 11.86
C GLN A 52 10.98 -14.65 11.48
N PRO A 53 9.98 -14.52 12.38
CA PRO A 53 8.71 -13.86 12.08
C PRO A 53 8.86 -12.45 11.52
N MET A 54 9.72 -11.62 12.13
CA MET A 54 9.96 -10.24 11.69
C MET A 54 10.41 -10.13 10.23
N VAL A 55 11.15 -11.11 9.71
CA VAL A 55 11.57 -11.11 8.30
C VAL A 55 10.38 -11.36 7.37
N GLY A 56 9.45 -12.23 7.77
CA GLY A 56 8.18 -12.45 7.06
C GLY A 56 7.35 -11.17 7.01
N GLU A 57 7.21 -10.49 8.15
CA GLU A 57 6.51 -9.20 8.27
C GLU A 57 7.11 -8.13 7.35
N GLU A 58 8.44 -7.95 7.40
CA GLU A 58 9.15 -6.97 6.57
C GLU A 58 8.92 -7.22 5.07
N ILE A 59 9.00 -8.47 4.63
CA ILE A 59 8.80 -8.86 3.23
C ILE A 59 7.34 -8.67 2.80
N ALA A 60 6.39 -9.13 3.62
CA ALA A 60 4.96 -9.02 3.33
C ALA A 60 4.53 -7.54 3.30
N ALA A 61 4.98 -6.73 4.25
CA ALA A 61 4.74 -5.29 4.29
C ALA A 61 5.32 -4.58 3.07
N ALA A 62 6.56 -4.88 2.69
CA ALA A 62 7.17 -4.28 1.50
C ALA A 62 6.37 -4.60 0.23
N ARG A 63 5.89 -5.84 0.10
CA ARG A 63 5.04 -6.26 -1.03
C ARG A 63 3.70 -5.52 -1.02
N ALA A 64 3.03 -5.43 0.13
CA ALA A 64 1.76 -4.71 0.27
C ALA A 64 1.93 -3.21 -0.07
N LEU A 65 3.00 -2.57 0.41
CA LEU A 65 3.30 -1.16 0.11
C LEU A 65 3.63 -0.91 -1.36
N ILE A 66 4.35 -1.83 -2.01
CA ILE A 66 4.61 -1.77 -3.45
C ILE A 66 3.31 -1.86 -4.25
N ALA A 67 2.42 -2.78 -3.87
CA ALA A 67 1.12 -2.94 -4.51
C ALA A 67 0.26 -1.68 -4.30
N LEU A 68 0.19 -1.16 -3.07
CA LEU A 68 -0.51 0.08 -2.75
C LEU A 68 0.04 1.28 -3.56
N GLY A 69 1.36 1.40 -3.68
CA GLY A 69 1.99 2.44 -4.49
C GLY A 69 1.62 2.33 -5.98
N THR A 70 1.47 1.11 -6.49
CA THR A 70 1.03 0.86 -7.87
C THR A 70 -0.43 1.29 -8.06
N GLU A 71 -1.32 0.96 -7.12
CA GLU A 71 -2.72 1.39 -7.16
C GLU A 71 -2.86 2.91 -7.07
N LEU A 72 -2.05 3.57 -6.23
CA LEU A 72 -2.01 5.03 -6.13
C LEU A 72 -1.64 5.69 -7.47
N LEU A 73 -0.67 5.14 -8.20
CA LEU A 73 -0.30 5.63 -9.52
C LEU A 73 -1.42 5.42 -10.54
N HIS A 74 -2.14 4.29 -10.47
CA HIS A 74 -3.29 4.03 -11.34
C HIS A 74 -4.41 5.03 -11.08
N GLU A 75 -4.82 5.19 -9.82
CA GLU A 75 -5.87 6.13 -9.42
C GLU A 75 -5.52 7.58 -9.83
N ALA A 76 -4.26 7.99 -9.65
CA ALA A 76 -3.79 9.29 -10.10
C ALA A 76 -3.87 9.44 -11.63
N SER A 77 -3.48 8.41 -12.38
CA SER A 77 -3.58 8.39 -13.84
C SER A 77 -5.03 8.57 -14.27
N THR A 78 -5.96 7.78 -13.71
CA THR A 78 -7.39 7.87 -14.01
C THR A 78 -7.96 9.26 -13.72
N ARG A 79 -7.58 9.90 -12.61
CA ARG A 79 -8.02 11.27 -12.29
C ARG A 79 -7.49 12.29 -13.29
N ILE A 80 -6.24 12.15 -13.75
CA ILE A 80 -5.69 13.03 -14.78
C ILE A 80 -6.47 12.84 -16.09
N GLU A 81 -6.68 11.59 -16.53
CA GLU A 81 -7.42 11.28 -17.75
C GLU A 81 -8.84 11.85 -17.74
N GLN A 82 -9.55 11.75 -16.60
CA GLN A 82 -10.87 12.35 -16.41
C GLN A 82 -10.83 13.88 -16.52
N SER A 83 -9.79 14.52 -16.01
CA SER A 83 -9.64 15.98 -16.06
C SER A 83 -9.20 16.48 -17.43
N THR A 84 -8.32 15.77 -18.13
CA THR A 84 -7.70 16.21 -19.39
C THR A 84 -8.41 15.67 -20.62
N HIS A 85 -9.22 14.62 -20.48
CA HIS A 85 -9.78 13.83 -21.58
C HIS A 85 -8.72 13.25 -22.52
N GLN A 86 -7.50 13.03 -22.02
CA GLN A 86 -6.37 12.46 -22.75
C GLN A 86 -5.75 11.31 -21.95
N PRO A 87 -5.33 10.20 -22.60
CA PRO A 87 -4.72 9.07 -21.91
C PRO A 87 -3.37 9.44 -21.28
N VAL A 88 -3.11 8.95 -20.06
CA VAL A 88 -1.87 9.19 -19.31
C VAL A 88 -1.32 7.88 -18.75
N HIS A 89 -0.03 7.64 -19.00
CA HIS A 89 0.69 6.51 -18.41
C HIS A 89 1.76 7.02 -17.45
N LEU A 90 1.56 6.77 -16.16
CA LEU A 90 2.58 6.97 -15.14
C LEU A 90 3.46 5.71 -15.05
N TYR A 91 4.78 5.88 -15.13
CA TYR A 91 5.75 4.79 -15.00
C TYR A 91 6.10 4.56 -13.52
N ARG A 92 6.37 3.29 -13.17
CA ARG A 92 6.88 2.86 -11.86
C ARG A 92 8.37 3.09 -11.71
#